data_AF-A0A9W6XNG6-F1
#
_entry.id   AF-A0A9W6XNG6-F1
#
_cell.length_a   1.000
_cell.length_b   1.000
_cell.length_c   1.000
_cell.angle_alpha   90.00
_cell.angle_beta   90.00
_cell.angle_gamma   90.00
#
_symmetry.space_group_name_H-M   'P 1'
#
loop_
_entity.id
_entity.type
_entity.pdbx_description
1 polymer ?
#
loop_
_entity_poly.entity_id
_entity_poly.type
_entity_poly.pdbx_seq_one_letter_code
_entity_poly.pdbx_strand_id
1 'polypeptide(L)'
;MQQGVEEEKITVVTLVTCPKAADGFCKAFGDARLVTASFDARLSDDGHIVPGIGDFEKRYLGAPSTVVELADDPAVDGGDDENALKAKITQKLSSWFKKD
;
A
#
# COMPACT_ATOMS: atom_id res chain seq x y z
N MET A 1 22.30 8.63 13.92
CA MET A 1 22.58 9.80 14.79
C MET A 1 21.70 9.69 16.01
N GLN A 2 22.27 9.73 17.22
CA GLN A 2 21.49 9.93 18.46
C GLN A 2 21.34 11.44 18.67
N GLN A 3 20.10 11.89 18.87
CA GLN A 3 19.76 13.32 18.99
C GLN A 3 19.82 13.84 20.44
N GLY A 4 20.34 13.04 21.39
CA GLY A 4 20.47 13.43 22.80
C GLY A 4 19.15 13.52 23.57
N VAL A 5 18.10 12.84 23.11
CA VAL A 5 16.83 12.77 23.84
C VAL A 5 16.93 11.71 24.93
N GLU A 6 16.68 12.11 26.18
CA GLU A 6 16.59 11.18 27.32
C GLU A 6 15.49 10.14 27.08
N GLU A 7 15.80 8.87 27.31
CA GLU A 7 14.91 7.75 26.99
C GLU A 7 13.56 7.83 27.74
N GLU A 8 13.58 8.21 29.01
CA GLU A 8 12.40 8.43 29.87
C GLU A 8 11.40 9.48 29.36
N LYS A 9 11.85 10.35 28.44
CA LYS A 9 11.03 11.37 27.76
C LYS A 9 10.41 10.86 26.46
N ILE A 10 10.70 9.64 26.05
CA ILE A 10 10.14 9.02 24.86
C ILE A 10 8.89 8.22 25.23
N THR A 11 7.80 8.47 24.51
CA THR A 11 6.59 7.64 24.56
C THR A 11 6.31 7.08 23.18
N VAL A 12 6.35 5.77 23.05
CA VAL A 12 5.99 5.02 21.85
C VAL A 12 4.52 4.65 21.94
N VAL A 13 3.72 5.13 20.99
CA VAL A 13 2.29 4.81 20.89
C VAL A 13 2.08 3.87 19.71
N THR A 14 1.42 2.74 19.93
CA THR A 14 1.10 1.75 18.90
C THR A 14 -0.39 1.38 18.91
N LEU A 15 -0.91 0.89 17.79
CA LEU A 15 -2.29 0.38 17.73
C LEU A 15 -2.39 -1.07 18.24
N VAL A 16 -1.47 -1.92 17.82
CA VAL A 16 -1.42 -3.33 18.24
C VAL A 16 0.03 -3.75 18.45
N THR A 17 0.28 -4.55 19.49
CA THR A 17 1.57 -5.22 19.74
C THR A 17 1.33 -6.66 20.23
N CYS A 18 2.38 -7.39 20.58
CA CYS A 18 2.29 -8.74 21.16
C CYS A 18 3.37 -8.93 22.25
N PRO A 19 3.29 -9.98 23.11
CA PRO A 19 4.23 -10.19 24.21
C PRO A 19 5.70 -10.19 23.77
N LYS A 20 6.02 -10.95 22.73
CA LYS A 20 7.39 -11.06 22.21
C LYS A 20 7.95 -9.70 21.74
N ALA A 21 7.11 -8.88 21.12
CA ALA A 21 7.52 -7.56 20.63
C ALA A 21 7.68 -6.55 21.77
N ALA A 22 6.73 -6.53 22.72
CA ALA A 22 6.79 -5.66 23.90
C ALA A 22 7.99 -6.01 24.80
N ASP A 23 8.25 -7.30 25.05
CA ASP A 23 9.43 -7.73 25.81
C ASP A 23 10.73 -7.34 25.12
N GLY A 24 10.79 -7.45 23.79
CA GLY A 24 11.93 -6.99 23.00
C GLY A 24 12.14 -5.49 23.14
N PHE A 25 11.07 -4.70 23.09
CA PHE A 25 11.11 -3.26 23.32
C PHE A 25 11.63 -2.93 24.72
N CYS A 26 11.04 -3.48 25.78
CA CYS A 26 11.43 -3.18 27.16
C CYS A 26 12.87 -3.62 27.50
N LYS A 27 13.40 -4.66 26.85
CA LYS A 27 14.81 -5.06 26.99
C LYS A 27 15.77 -4.09 26.34
N ALA A 28 15.35 -3.44 25.25
CA ALA A 28 16.17 -2.49 24.51
C ALA A 28 16.02 -1.05 25.03
N PHE A 29 14.82 -0.69 25.48
CA PHE A 29 14.42 0.65 25.89
C PHE A 29 13.55 0.58 27.15
N GLY A 30 14.18 0.27 28.28
CA GLY A 30 13.49 0.03 29.56
C GLY A 30 12.93 1.28 30.23
N ASP A 31 13.49 2.46 29.93
CA ASP A 31 13.07 3.73 30.52
C ASP A 31 11.99 4.43 29.67
N ALA A 32 11.87 4.07 28.39
CA ALA A 32 10.86 4.58 27.49
C ALA A 32 9.46 4.03 27.83
N ARG A 33 8.43 4.85 27.60
CA ARG A 33 7.03 4.43 27.79
C ARG A 33 6.47 3.79 26.53
N LEU A 34 5.88 2.60 26.64
CA LEU A 34 5.08 1.97 25.58
C LEU A 34 3.59 2.04 25.92
N VAL A 35 2.81 2.68 25.05
CA VAL A 35 1.35 2.77 25.14
C VAL A 35 0.76 2.08 23.91
N THR A 36 -0.18 1.15 24.11
CA THR A 36 -0.79 0.42 23.01
C THR A 36 -2.30 0.26 23.18
N ALA A 37 -3.04 0.25 22.07
CA ALA A 37 -4.50 0.07 22.11
C ALA A 37 -4.91 -1.41 22.24
N SER A 38 -4.13 -2.35 21.69
CA SER A 38 -4.38 -3.79 21.78
C SER A 38 -3.09 -4.58 21.98
N PHE A 39 -3.21 -5.68 22.74
CA PHE A 39 -2.13 -6.61 23.02
C PHE A 39 -2.53 -8.02 22.54
N ASP A 40 -2.04 -8.39 21.37
CA ASP A 40 -2.41 -9.61 20.67
C ASP A 40 -1.48 -10.78 21.03
N ALA A 41 -1.92 -12.00 20.73
CA ALA A 41 -1.38 -13.20 21.35
C ALA A 41 0.11 -13.47 21.05
N ARG A 42 0.55 -13.27 19.80
CA ARG A 42 1.89 -13.70 19.39
C ARG A 42 2.40 -12.99 18.14
N LEU A 43 3.67 -13.29 17.85
CA LEU A 43 4.27 -13.10 16.54
C LEU A 43 4.20 -14.43 15.76
N SER A 44 3.90 -14.38 14.47
CA SER A 44 4.08 -15.51 13.55
C SER A 44 5.57 -15.72 13.22
N ASP A 45 5.88 -16.83 12.56
CA ASP A 45 7.23 -17.14 12.08
C ASP A 45 7.72 -16.11 11.04
N ASP A 46 6.79 -15.55 10.25
CA ASP A 46 7.06 -14.47 9.29
C ASP A 46 7.10 -13.07 9.92
N GLY A 47 7.05 -12.96 11.25
CA GLY A 47 7.17 -11.67 11.94
C GLY A 47 5.89 -10.83 12.00
N HIS A 48 4.71 -11.41 11.75
CA HIS A 48 3.43 -10.69 11.82
C HIS A 48 2.78 -10.87 13.20
N ILE A 49 2.13 -9.83 13.72
CA ILE A 49 1.32 -9.96 14.95
C ILE A 49 0.04 -10.75 14.63
N VAL A 50 -0.33 -11.70 15.49
CA VAL A 50 -1.51 -12.57 15.32
C VAL A 50 -2.41 -12.52 16.55
N PRO A 51 -3.74 -12.27 16.41
CA PRO A 51 -4.49 -12.13 15.16
C PRO A 51 -4.13 -10.89 14.31
N GLY A 52 -3.74 -9.79 14.95
CA GLY A 52 -3.19 -8.60 14.31
C GLY A 52 -4.17 -7.86 13.40
N ILE A 53 -3.60 -6.96 12.59
CA ILE A 53 -4.35 -6.13 11.63
C ILE A 53 -3.88 -6.32 10.18
N GLY A 54 -3.02 -7.30 9.92
CA GLY A 54 -2.40 -7.51 8.62
C GLY A 54 -1.42 -6.40 8.25
N ASP A 55 -1.27 -6.15 6.94
CA ASP A 55 -0.45 -5.06 6.41
C ASP A 55 -1.11 -3.70 6.68
N PHE A 56 -0.60 -2.99 7.69
CA PHE A 56 -1.16 -1.70 8.11
C PHE A 56 -1.07 -0.64 7.01
N GLU A 57 0.09 -0.52 6.36
CA GLU A 57 0.33 0.53 5.37
C GLU A 57 -0.59 0.36 4.17
N LYS A 58 -0.70 -0.86 3.63
CA LYS A 58 -1.59 -1.16 2.52
C LYS A 58 -3.06 -0.87 2.83
N ARG A 59 -3.49 -1.14 4.07
CA ARG A 59 -4.87 -0.86 4.50
C ARG A 59 -5.13 0.61 4.76
N TYR A 60 -4.14 1.33 5.29
CA TYR A 60 -4.29 2.72 5.70
C TYR A 60 -4.14 3.68 4.51
N LEU A 61 -3.15 3.45 3.64
CA LEU A 61 -2.93 4.26 2.45
C LEU A 61 -3.80 3.82 1.26
N GLY A 62 -4.26 2.57 1.26
CA GLY A 62 -4.98 1.98 0.13
C GLY A 62 -4.05 1.63 -1.04
N ALA A 63 -4.63 1.11 -2.13
CA ALA A 63 -3.94 1.11 -3.42
C ALA A 63 -3.73 2.56 -3.87
N PRO A 64 -2.65 2.90 -4.59
CA PRO A 64 -2.56 4.21 -5.23
C PRO A 64 -3.87 4.41 -5.98
N SER A 65 -4.51 5.56 -5.75
CA SER A 65 -5.65 5.98 -6.55
C SER A 65 -5.19 5.90 -7.99
N THR A 66 -5.56 4.82 -8.69
CA THR A 66 -5.51 4.80 -10.14
C THR A 66 -6.38 5.99 -10.50
N VAL A 67 -5.75 7.03 -11.03
CA VAL A 67 -6.48 8.06 -11.74
C VAL A 67 -7.16 7.27 -12.84
N VAL A 68 -8.42 6.91 -12.61
CA VAL A 68 -9.28 6.43 -13.67
C VAL A 68 -9.44 7.71 -14.46
N GLU A 69 -8.69 7.84 -15.56
CA GLU A 69 -9.12 8.76 -16.59
C GLU A 69 -10.54 8.28 -16.91
N LEU A 70 -11.52 8.96 -16.31
CA LEU A 70 -12.89 8.90 -16.76
C LEU A 70 -12.75 9.32 -18.21
N ALA A 71 -12.82 8.35 -19.12
CA ALA A 71 -12.89 8.63 -20.54
C ALA A 71 -13.95 9.72 -20.67
N ASP A 72 -13.55 10.87 -21.22
CA ASP A 72 -14.43 12.03 -21.37
C ASP A 72 -15.80 11.52 -21.79
N ASP A 73 -16.81 11.81 -20.97
CA ASP A 73 -18.20 11.49 -21.27
C ASP A 73 -18.43 11.96 -22.70
N PRO A 74 -18.76 11.08 -23.68
CA PRO A 74 -18.70 11.44 -25.08
C PRO A 74 -19.66 12.59 -25.28
N ALA A 75 -19.10 13.79 -25.40
CA ALA A 75 -19.80 14.96 -25.84
C ALA A 75 -20.43 14.56 -27.17
N VAL A 76 -21.76 14.44 -27.17
CA VAL A 76 -22.54 14.35 -28.38
C VAL A 76 -22.42 15.71 -29.06
N ASP A 77 -21.38 15.89 -29.87
CA ASP A 77 -21.43 16.59 -31.16
C ASP A 77 -20.18 16.27 -31.99
N GLY A 78 -20.36 16.14 -33.30
CA GLY A 78 -19.51 15.36 -34.21
C GLY A 78 -18.08 15.86 -34.43
N GLY A 79 -17.17 14.90 -34.65
CA GLY A 79 -15.76 15.20 -34.99
C GLY A 79 -14.81 13.99 -35.00
N ASP A 80 -15.07 13.01 -35.86
CA ASP A 80 -14.12 12.10 -36.53
C ASP A 80 -12.75 11.74 -35.86
N ASP A 81 -12.77 10.74 -34.97
CA ASP A 81 -12.41 9.34 -35.27
C ASP A 81 -11.13 9.01 -36.10
N GLU A 82 -10.10 9.86 -36.13
CA GLU A 82 -8.99 9.67 -37.08
C GLU A 82 -7.94 8.59 -36.66
N ASN A 83 -7.66 8.40 -35.35
CA ASN A 83 -6.57 7.51 -34.92
C ASN A 83 -7.02 6.04 -34.74
N ALA A 84 -8.27 5.82 -34.33
CA ALA A 84 -8.89 4.50 -34.23
C ALA A 84 -9.13 3.86 -35.62
N LEU A 85 -9.44 4.70 -36.61
CA LEU A 85 -9.57 4.30 -38.01
C LEU A 85 -8.22 3.89 -38.61
N LYS A 86 -7.14 4.61 -38.28
CA LYS A 86 -5.78 4.27 -38.72
C LYS A 86 -5.29 2.94 -38.15
N ALA A 87 -5.52 2.65 -36.88
CA ALA A 87 -5.10 1.38 -36.29
C ALA A 87 -5.90 0.18 -36.85
N LYS A 88 -7.21 0.37 -37.09
CA LYS A 88 -8.05 -0.64 -37.76
C LYS A 88 -7.55 -0.93 -39.20
N ILE A 89 -7.09 0.08 -39.94
CA ILE A 89 -6.47 -0.05 -41.27
C ILE A 89 -5.15 -0.85 -41.19
N THR A 90 -4.29 -0.57 -40.22
CA THR A 90 -3.00 -1.28 -40.03
C THR A 90 -3.20 -2.76 -39.66
N GLN A 91 -4.17 -3.07 -38.81
CA GLN A 91 -4.48 -4.45 -38.42
C GLN A 91 -5.08 -5.26 -39.59
N LYS A 92 -5.90 -4.64 -40.43
CA LYS A 92 -6.51 -5.32 -41.60
C LYS A 92 -5.48 -5.62 -42.70
N LEU A 93 -4.57 -4.68 -42.98
CA LEU A 93 -3.51 -4.87 -43.97
C LEU A 93 -2.55 -6.00 -43.54
N SER A 94 -2.13 -6.02 -42.28
CA SER A 94 -1.23 -7.08 -41.77
C SER A 94 -1.85 -8.48 -41.76
N SER A 95 -3.18 -8.58 -41.67
CA SER A 95 -3.90 -9.85 -41.80
C SER A 95 -3.96 -10.38 -43.23
N TRP A 96 -3.90 -9.53 -44.26
CA TRP A 96 -3.93 -9.95 -45.67
C TRP A 96 -2.56 -10.39 -46.19
N PHE A 97 -1.47 -9.84 -45.67
CA PHE A 97 -0.10 -10.23 -46.04
C PHE A 97 0.41 -11.49 -45.32
N LYS A 98 -0.38 -12.09 -44.42
CA LYS A 98 -0.05 -13.34 -43.70
C LYS A 98 -0.76 -14.58 -44.25
N LYS A 99 -1.44 -14.47 -45.40
CA LYS A 99 -2.11 -15.60 -46.03
C LYS A 99 -1.51 -15.89 -47.40
N ASP A 100 -0.34 -16.53 -47.37
CA ASP A 100 0.01 -17.76 -48.11
C ASP A 100 1.28 -18.36 -47.48
#